data_AF-A0A9E1T1Z9-F1
#
_entry.id   AF-A0A9E1T1Z9-F1
#
_cell.length_a   1.000
_cell.length_b   1.000
_cell.length_c   1.000
_cell.angle_alpha   90.00
_cell.angle_beta   90.00
_cell.angle_gamma   90.00
#
_symmetry.space_group_name_H-M   'P 1'
#
loop_
_entity.id
_entity.type
_entity.pdbx_description
1 polymer ?
#
loop_
_entity_poly.entity_id
_entity_poly.type
_entity_poly.pdbx_seq_one_letter_code
_entity_poly.pdbx_strand_id
1 'polypeptide(L)'
;LFESGLKGLSAWKRVSDNRIYEIQQKNNIEIYKESELTLSHINELGIKNIFLATGSSWRKDGVGRSRRKPVQGLESLQVLTPEEAIKQSSNLSGPIVVYDDEQGYLAGVIADHLSFDEHEVIFITPASVVSPWTESTLEQKRIQKALLVSGVNVICNKTIDKVEGSSLNLKCVFTGEISLLKCSSLVMVTERIPNTTLYDQLVEQENNTEQGVAKHIQLIGDAESPGLIADAVFLGHLAAQSFEEPEQEIQKAMFMREMPSLK
;
A
#
# COMPACT_ATOMS: atom_id res chain seq x y z
N LEU A 1 2.68 8.57 -11.54
CA LEU A 1 2.00 8.01 -10.34
C LEU A 1 1.49 6.64 -10.73
N PHE A 2 1.86 5.60 -9.98
CA PHE A 2 1.53 4.21 -10.27
C PHE A 2 0.02 3.96 -10.32
N GLU A 3 -0.68 4.18 -9.20
CA GLU A 3 -2.11 3.82 -9.07
C GLU A 3 -3.00 4.50 -10.12
N SER A 4 -2.85 5.81 -10.34
CA SER A 4 -3.67 6.53 -11.34
C SER A 4 -3.36 6.14 -12.79
N GLY A 5 -2.27 5.42 -13.03
CA GLY A 5 -1.94 4.84 -14.33
C GLY A 5 -2.64 3.50 -14.58
N LEU A 6 -3.22 2.89 -13.53
CA LEU A 6 -3.94 1.63 -13.64
C LEU A 6 -5.31 1.84 -14.31
N LYS A 7 -5.80 0.75 -14.92
CA LYS A 7 -7.07 0.74 -15.65
C LYS A 7 -8.21 1.06 -14.66
N GLY A 8 -9.05 2.03 -15.03
CA GLY A 8 -10.20 2.44 -14.21
C GLY A 8 -9.91 3.43 -13.08
N LEU A 9 -8.64 3.75 -12.78
CA LEU A 9 -8.27 4.61 -11.64
C LEU A 9 -7.78 6.01 -12.04
N SER A 10 -7.89 6.41 -13.30
CA SER A 10 -7.36 7.69 -13.79
C SER A 10 -7.91 8.92 -13.05
N ALA A 11 -9.16 8.87 -12.59
CA ALA A 11 -9.79 9.93 -11.82
C ALA A 11 -9.10 10.20 -10.48
N TRP A 12 -8.40 9.21 -9.91
CA TRP A 12 -7.68 9.35 -8.63
C TRP A 12 -6.51 10.32 -8.72
N LYS A 13 -5.99 10.57 -9.92
CA LYS A 13 -4.95 11.59 -10.17
C LYS A 13 -5.36 12.98 -9.66
N ARG A 14 -6.67 13.28 -9.63
CA ARG A 14 -7.24 14.54 -9.13
C ARG A 14 -6.84 14.86 -7.68
N VAL A 15 -6.57 13.85 -6.85
CA VAL A 15 -6.04 14.04 -5.49
C VAL A 15 -4.71 14.79 -5.52
N SER A 16 -3.80 14.38 -6.40
CA SER A 16 -2.50 15.04 -6.59
C SER A 16 -2.62 16.34 -7.37
N ASP A 17 -3.38 16.37 -8.46
CA ASP A 17 -3.47 17.54 -9.35
C ASP A 17 -4.02 18.76 -8.61
N ASN A 18 -5.05 18.57 -7.78
CA ASN A 18 -5.60 19.66 -6.96
C ASN A 18 -4.55 20.24 -6.00
N ARG A 19 -3.79 19.39 -5.29
CA ARG A 19 -2.76 19.84 -4.33
C ARG A 19 -1.60 20.53 -5.01
N ILE A 20 -1.12 19.97 -6.12
CA ILE A 20 -0.03 20.57 -6.91
C ILE A 20 -0.44 21.96 -7.39
N TYR A 21 -1.66 22.10 -7.92
CA TYR A 21 -2.18 23.40 -8.35
C TYR A 21 -2.20 24.42 -7.21
N GLU A 22 -2.78 24.07 -6.05
CA GLU A 22 -2.86 24.95 -4.88
C GLU A 22 -1.48 25.35 -4.34
N ILE A 23 -0.54 24.39 -4.24
CA ILE A 23 0.83 24.64 -3.78
C ILE A 23 1.56 25.61 -4.71
N GLN A 24 1.40 25.45 -6.04
CA GLN A 24 2.05 26.32 -7.02
C GLN A 24 1.57 27.78 -6.95
N GLN A 25 0.42 28.07 -6.32
CA GLN A 25 -0.04 29.44 -6.11
C GLN A 25 0.59 30.10 -4.87
N LYS A 26 1.38 29.38 -4.08
CA LYS A 26 1.97 29.86 -2.83
C LYS A 26 3.43 30.27 -3.06
N ASN A 27 3.75 31.51 -2.69
CA ASN A 27 5.12 32.03 -2.78
C ASN A 27 6.02 31.62 -1.60
N ASN A 28 5.45 30.94 -0.60
CA ASN A 28 6.14 30.47 0.60
C ASN A 28 6.37 28.95 0.59
N ILE A 29 6.29 28.30 -0.57
CA ILE A 29 6.56 26.87 -0.74
C ILE A 29 7.57 26.67 -1.87
N GLU A 30 8.62 25.92 -1.58
CA GLU A 30 9.62 25.50 -2.57
C GLU A 30 9.50 23.99 -2.82
N ILE A 31 9.54 23.57 -4.09
CA ILE A 31 9.42 22.16 -4.48
C ILE A 31 10.70 21.71 -5.18
N TYR A 32 11.33 20.68 -4.61
CA TYR A 32 12.50 20.01 -5.17
C TYR A 32 12.11 18.59 -5.62
N LYS A 33 12.19 18.32 -6.91
CA LYS A 33 11.92 17.00 -7.50
C LYS A 33 13.23 16.26 -7.71
N GLU A 34 13.17 14.94 -7.87
CA GLU A 34 14.37 14.10 -8.12
C GLU A 34 15.45 14.32 -7.04
N SER A 35 15.01 14.59 -5.81
CA SER A 35 15.86 15.01 -4.68
C SER A 35 15.63 14.05 -3.51
N GLU A 36 16.19 12.84 -3.61
CA GLU A 36 16.13 11.88 -2.50
C GLU A 36 16.99 12.38 -1.33
N LEU A 37 16.37 12.56 -0.17
CA LEU A 37 17.03 13.12 1.00
C LEU A 37 17.66 12.02 1.86
N THR A 38 18.88 12.26 2.30
CA THR A 38 19.61 11.43 3.27
C THR A 38 19.73 12.18 4.59
N LEU A 39 20.20 11.50 5.64
CA LEU A 39 20.51 12.14 6.92
C LEU A 39 21.48 13.33 6.75
N SER A 40 22.49 13.23 5.87
CA SER A 40 23.45 14.33 5.65
C SER A 40 22.78 15.54 5.01
N HIS A 41 21.91 15.34 4.01
CA HIS A 41 21.16 16.43 3.38
C HIS A 41 20.30 17.18 4.41
N ILE A 42 19.58 16.47 5.28
CA ILE A 42 18.75 17.09 6.32
C ILE A 42 19.60 17.89 7.32
N ASN A 43 20.78 17.38 7.69
CA ASN A 43 21.70 18.08 8.58
C ASN A 43 22.26 19.37 7.95
N GLU A 44 22.60 19.34 6.65
CA GLU A 44 23.07 20.52 5.91
C GLU A 44 21.99 21.60 5.78
N LEU A 45 20.73 21.21 5.59
CA LEU A 45 19.59 22.14 5.50
C LEU A 45 19.34 22.90 6.82
N GLY A 46 19.76 22.36 7.97
CA GLY A 46 19.59 23.01 9.27
C GLY A 46 18.13 23.21 9.70
N ILE A 47 17.20 22.43 9.13
CA ILE A 47 15.76 22.53 9.42
C ILE A 47 15.42 21.86 10.76
N LYS A 48 14.49 22.47 11.51
CA LYS A 48 14.07 22.01 12.84
C LYS A 48 12.77 21.21 12.84
N ASN A 49 11.90 21.46 11.87
CA ASN A 49 10.58 20.85 11.79
C ASN A 49 10.52 19.98 10.53
N ILE A 50 10.38 18.68 10.72
CA ILE A 50 10.54 17.65 9.69
C ILE A 50 9.34 16.73 9.75
N PHE A 51 8.54 16.75 8.69
CA PHE A 51 7.48 15.77 8.45
C PHE A 51 7.95 14.80 7.36
N LEU A 52 7.97 13.51 7.68
CA LEU A 52 8.39 12.45 6.77
C LEU A 52 7.19 11.72 6.20
N ALA A 53 6.94 11.95 4.91
CA ALA A 53 5.88 11.32 4.11
C ALA A 53 6.46 10.34 3.07
N THR A 54 7.41 9.50 3.49
CA THR A 54 8.21 8.59 2.64
C THR A 54 7.46 7.36 2.11
N GLY A 55 6.16 7.27 2.39
CA GLY A 55 5.28 6.23 1.89
C GLY A 55 5.55 4.85 2.49
N SER A 56 5.15 3.82 1.75
CA SER A 56 5.33 2.41 2.09
C SER A 56 5.60 1.57 0.85
N SER A 57 6.01 0.32 1.04
CA SER A 57 6.34 -0.61 -0.05
C SER A 57 5.62 -1.94 0.11
N TRP A 58 5.11 -2.53 -0.97
CA TRP A 58 4.47 -3.84 -0.95
C TRP A 58 5.47 -4.95 -0.61
N ARG A 59 5.01 -5.90 0.22
CA ARG A 59 5.80 -7.08 0.55
C ARG A 59 5.83 -8.09 -0.59
N LYS A 60 6.94 -8.82 -0.68
CA LYS A 60 7.10 -9.98 -1.58
C LYS A 60 7.19 -11.32 -0.86
N ASP A 61 7.20 -11.32 0.47
CA ASP A 61 7.38 -12.53 1.27
C ASP A 61 6.08 -13.28 1.58
N GLY A 62 4.94 -12.75 1.12
CA GLY A 62 3.62 -13.34 1.33
C GLY A 62 3.07 -13.20 2.76
N VAL A 63 3.72 -12.39 3.61
CA VAL A 63 3.12 -11.97 4.88
C VAL A 63 1.97 -11.01 4.58
N GLY A 64 0.85 -11.19 5.28
CA GLY A 64 -0.38 -10.43 5.09
C GLY A 64 -1.43 -10.79 6.13
N ARG A 65 -2.70 -10.64 5.79
CA ARG A 65 -3.84 -10.89 6.68
C ARG A 65 -3.92 -12.34 7.13
N SER A 66 -3.85 -13.28 6.19
CA SER A 66 -4.08 -14.71 6.43
C SER A 66 -2.83 -15.44 6.90
N ARG A 67 -1.65 -14.81 6.78
CA ARG A 67 -0.36 -15.41 7.10
C ARG A 67 0.60 -14.38 7.71
N ARG A 68 1.12 -14.68 8.90
CA ARG A 68 2.08 -13.82 9.64
C ARG A 68 3.53 -14.30 9.62
N LYS A 69 3.87 -15.23 8.71
CA LYS A 69 5.23 -15.73 8.49
C LYS A 69 5.49 -15.84 6.99
N PRO A 70 6.71 -15.61 6.48
CA PRO A 70 7.01 -15.74 5.05
C PRO A 70 6.55 -17.07 4.45
N VAL A 71 6.10 -17.03 3.20
CA VAL A 71 5.84 -18.23 2.40
C VAL A 71 7.20 -18.85 2.02
N GLN A 72 7.34 -20.16 2.22
CA GLN A 72 8.56 -20.88 1.89
C GLN A 72 8.63 -21.20 0.39
N GLY A 73 9.84 -21.21 -0.18
CA GLY A 73 10.09 -21.59 -1.57
C GLY A 73 9.94 -20.48 -2.60
N LEU A 74 9.63 -19.25 -2.18
CA LEU A 74 9.40 -18.10 -3.08
C LEU A 74 10.61 -17.79 -3.96
N GLU A 75 11.82 -18.13 -3.52
CA GLU A 75 13.07 -17.98 -4.27
C GLU A 75 13.12 -18.77 -5.59
N SER A 76 12.23 -19.77 -5.74
CA SER A 76 12.12 -20.58 -6.95
C SER A 76 11.18 -20.00 -8.02
N LEU A 77 10.52 -18.87 -7.72
CA LEU A 77 9.61 -18.16 -8.63
C LEU A 77 10.03 -16.71 -8.84
N GLN A 78 9.57 -16.13 -9.96
CA GLN A 78 9.60 -14.69 -10.13
C GLN A 78 8.45 -14.07 -9.32
N VAL A 79 8.80 -13.57 -8.13
CA VAL A 79 7.85 -12.89 -7.23
C VAL A 79 7.96 -11.38 -7.38
N LEU A 80 6.82 -10.72 -7.59
CA LEU A 80 6.72 -9.32 -7.99
C LEU A 80 5.83 -8.54 -7.03
N THR A 81 6.18 -7.27 -6.79
CA THR A 81 5.21 -6.31 -6.25
C THR A 81 4.20 -5.89 -7.33
N PRO A 82 3.09 -5.23 -6.97
CA PRO A 82 2.16 -4.66 -7.94
C PRO A 82 2.85 -3.71 -8.93
N GLU A 83 3.75 -2.84 -8.45
CA GLU A 83 4.49 -1.90 -9.27
C GLU A 83 5.44 -2.59 -10.24
N GLU A 84 6.19 -3.59 -9.75
CA GLU A 84 7.10 -4.38 -10.57
C GLU A 84 6.32 -5.13 -11.66
N ALA A 85 5.17 -5.72 -11.34
CA ALA A 85 4.34 -6.47 -12.27
C ALA A 85 3.86 -5.63 -13.45
N ILE A 86 3.36 -4.42 -13.19
CA ILE A 86 2.91 -3.50 -14.24
C ILE A 86 4.10 -2.94 -15.02
N LYS A 87 5.19 -2.55 -14.35
CA LYS A 87 6.37 -1.96 -15.01
C LYS A 87 7.02 -2.91 -16.01
N GLN A 88 6.99 -4.21 -15.74
CA GLN A 88 7.64 -5.22 -16.58
C GLN A 88 6.64 -6.14 -17.30
N SER A 89 5.35 -5.78 -17.38
CA SER A 89 4.28 -6.65 -17.92
C SER A 89 4.65 -7.24 -19.28
N SER A 90 5.22 -6.44 -20.18
CA SER A 90 5.69 -6.87 -21.50
C SER A 90 6.71 -8.01 -21.51
N ASN A 91 7.40 -8.26 -20.38
CA ASN A 91 8.41 -9.30 -20.23
C ASN A 91 7.88 -10.55 -19.50
N LEU A 92 6.63 -10.54 -19.05
CA LEU A 92 5.99 -11.65 -18.35
C LEU A 92 5.37 -12.63 -19.36
N SER A 93 5.44 -13.93 -19.06
CA SER A 93 4.93 -14.98 -19.94
C SER A 93 4.20 -16.07 -19.16
N GLY A 94 3.24 -16.72 -19.82
CA GLY A 94 2.38 -17.72 -19.18
C GLY A 94 1.40 -17.11 -18.17
N PRO A 95 0.73 -17.96 -17.38
CA PRO A 95 -0.23 -17.49 -16.40
C PRO A 95 0.47 -16.71 -15.29
N ILE A 96 0.05 -15.45 -15.11
CA ILE A 96 0.44 -14.59 -14.00
C ILE A 96 -0.53 -14.83 -12.86
N VAL A 97 0.00 -15.29 -11.72
CA VAL A 97 -0.82 -15.40 -10.51
C VAL A 97 -0.84 -14.05 -9.80
N VAL A 98 -2.02 -13.53 -9.49
CA VAL A 98 -2.21 -12.39 -8.58
C VAL A 98 -2.77 -12.95 -7.27
N TYR A 99 -2.00 -12.86 -6.20
CA TYR A 99 -2.42 -13.32 -4.87
C TYR A 99 -2.90 -12.14 -4.02
N ASP A 100 -4.19 -12.17 -3.67
CA ASP A 100 -4.87 -11.16 -2.89
C ASP A 100 -5.09 -11.60 -1.45
N ASP A 101 -4.28 -11.07 -0.55
CA ASP A 101 -4.46 -11.17 0.91
C ASP A 101 -4.64 -9.79 1.58
N GLU A 102 -4.69 -8.71 0.78
CA GLU A 102 -5.08 -7.37 1.22
C GLU A 102 -6.61 -7.25 1.25
N GLN A 103 -7.27 -7.84 0.24
CA GLN A 103 -8.72 -7.95 0.08
C GLN A 103 -9.46 -6.61 -0.13
N GLY A 104 -8.72 -5.57 -0.53
CA GLY A 104 -9.22 -4.30 -1.01
C GLY A 104 -9.31 -4.26 -2.52
N TYR A 105 -8.94 -3.12 -3.11
CA TYR A 105 -9.15 -2.87 -4.53
C TYR A 105 -7.97 -3.33 -5.40
N LEU A 106 -6.73 -3.27 -4.87
CA LEU A 106 -5.56 -3.25 -5.74
C LEU A 106 -5.38 -4.55 -6.50
N ALA A 107 -5.54 -5.72 -5.86
CA ALA A 107 -5.36 -6.99 -6.54
C ALA A 107 -6.34 -7.15 -7.72
N GLY A 108 -7.60 -6.75 -7.53
CA GLY A 108 -8.61 -6.78 -8.59
C GLY A 108 -8.22 -5.86 -9.75
N VAL A 109 -7.72 -4.67 -9.45
CA VAL A 109 -7.24 -3.72 -10.48
C VAL A 109 -6.02 -4.24 -11.22
N ILE A 110 -5.05 -4.84 -10.52
CA ILE A 110 -3.87 -5.44 -11.14
C ILE A 110 -4.27 -6.59 -12.07
N ALA A 111 -5.17 -7.47 -11.63
CA ALA A 111 -5.67 -8.55 -12.46
C ALA A 111 -6.41 -8.04 -13.69
N ASP A 112 -7.28 -7.03 -13.54
CA ASP A 112 -8.01 -6.43 -14.66
C ASP A 112 -7.08 -5.71 -15.66
N HIS A 113 -6.02 -5.05 -15.17
CA HIS A 113 -5.04 -4.37 -16.02
C HIS A 113 -4.18 -5.37 -16.79
N LEU A 114 -3.62 -6.40 -16.13
CA LEU A 114 -2.82 -7.42 -16.80
C LEU A 114 -3.66 -8.23 -17.80
N SER A 115 -4.92 -8.53 -17.48
CA SER A 115 -5.84 -9.18 -18.42
C SER A 115 -6.19 -8.29 -19.62
N PHE A 116 -6.30 -6.98 -19.42
CA PHE A 116 -6.47 -6.02 -20.52
C PHE A 116 -5.25 -5.95 -21.43
N ASP A 117 -4.04 -6.12 -20.87
CA ASP A 117 -2.77 -6.26 -21.60
C ASP A 117 -2.56 -7.67 -22.20
N GLU A 118 -3.63 -8.45 -22.33
CA GLU A 118 -3.67 -9.78 -22.96
C GLU A 118 -2.87 -10.88 -22.23
N HIS A 119 -2.54 -10.69 -20.95
CA HIS A 119 -1.95 -11.75 -20.14
C HIS A 119 -3.02 -12.75 -19.65
N GLU A 120 -2.65 -14.03 -19.59
CA GLU A 120 -3.41 -15.04 -18.85
C GLU A 120 -3.24 -14.77 -17.35
N VAL A 121 -4.34 -14.51 -16.63
CA VAL A 121 -4.31 -14.15 -15.21
C VAL A 121 -5.09 -15.17 -14.38
N ILE A 122 -4.46 -15.61 -13.28
CA ILE A 122 -5.10 -16.40 -12.24
C ILE A 122 -5.15 -15.58 -10.96
N PHE A 123 -6.34 -15.23 -10.50
CA PHE A 123 -6.56 -14.50 -9.27
C PHE A 123 -6.80 -15.48 -8.12
N ILE A 124 -6.04 -15.37 -7.04
CA ILE A 124 -6.16 -16.24 -5.86
C ILE A 124 -6.42 -15.40 -4.63
N THR A 125 -7.42 -15.77 -3.83
CA THR A 125 -7.67 -15.11 -2.55
C THR A 125 -8.16 -16.09 -1.48
N PRO A 126 -7.82 -15.86 -0.20
CA PRO A 126 -8.42 -16.57 0.92
C PRO A 126 -9.91 -16.24 1.12
N ALA A 127 -10.38 -15.10 0.61
CA ALA A 127 -11.78 -14.71 0.70
C ALA A 127 -12.69 -15.57 -0.18
N SER A 128 -13.99 -15.55 0.08
CA SER A 128 -14.98 -16.29 -0.73
C SER A 128 -15.36 -15.59 -2.03
N VAL A 129 -14.99 -14.31 -2.16
CA VAL A 129 -15.19 -13.47 -3.34
C VAL A 129 -13.97 -12.58 -3.53
N VAL A 130 -13.78 -12.05 -4.75
CA VAL A 130 -12.70 -11.07 -4.98
C VAL A 130 -13.01 -9.75 -4.29
N SER A 131 -11.98 -9.07 -3.79
CA SER A 131 -12.05 -7.69 -3.27
C SER A 131 -13.19 -7.44 -2.28
N PRO A 132 -13.38 -8.27 -1.23
CA PRO A 132 -14.57 -8.18 -0.36
C PRO A 132 -14.72 -6.83 0.35
N TRP A 133 -13.64 -6.11 0.65
CA TRP A 133 -13.76 -4.79 1.29
C TRP A 133 -14.53 -3.78 0.42
N THR A 134 -14.52 -3.96 -0.90
CA THR A 134 -15.24 -3.13 -1.87
C THR A 134 -16.76 -3.31 -1.85
N GLU A 135 -17.30 -4.17 -0.97
CA GLU A 135 -18.71 -4.10 -0.59
C GLU A 135 -19.04 -2.76 0.07
N SER A 136 -18.11 -2.23 0.88
CA SER A 136 -18.22 -0.94 1.57
C SER A 136 -18.27 0.24 0.58
N THR A 137 -17.74 0.05 -0.63
CA THR A 137 -17.73 1.04 -1.71
C THR A 137 -18.75 0.76 -2.81
N LEU A 138 -19.56 -0.29 -2.66
CA LEU A 138 -20.59 -0.73 -3.63
C LEU A 138 -20.03 -1.21 -4.98
N GLU A 139 -18.76 -1.59 -5.04
CA GLU A 139 -18.06 -1.96 -6.28
C GLU A 139 -17.88 -3.46 -6.46
N GLN A 140 -17.93 -4.25 -5.38
CA GLN A 140 -17.60 -5.68 -5.35
C GLN A 140 -18.23 -6.47 -6.51
N LYS A 141 -19.56 -6.36 -6.68
CA LYS A 141 -20.28 -7.09 -7.74
C LYS A 141 -19.82 -6.71 -9.15
N ARG A 142 -19.45 -5.44 -9.35
CA ARG A 142 -18.95 -4.94 -10.64
C ARG A 142 -17.54 -5.46 -10.91
N ILE A 143 -16.68 -5.46 -9.88
CA ILE A 143 -15.31 -5.99 -9.96
C ILE A 143 -15.35 -7.49 -10.28
N GLN A 144 -16.09 -8.28 -9.51
CA GLN A 144 -16.25 -9.72 -9.74
C GLN A 144 -16.73 -9.99 -11.18
N LYS A 145 -17.77 -9.28 -11.64
CA LYS A 145 -18.27 -9.43 -13.01
C LYS A 145 -17.21 -9.08 -14.05
N ALA A 146 -16.47 -7.98 -13.87
CA ALA A 146 -15.46 -7.52 -14.82
C ALA A 146 -14.36 -8.58 -14.99
N LEU A 147 -13.81 -9.09 -13.89
CA LEU A 147 -12.76 -10.13 -13.92
C LEU A 147 -13.25 -11.43 -14.59
N LEU A 148 -14.47 -11.88 -14.28
CA LEU A 148 -15.02 -13.09 -14.88
C LEU A 148 -15.27 -12.92 -16.39
N VAL A 149 -15.75 -11.74 -16.82
CA VAL A 149 -16.01 -11.44 -18.24
C VAL A 149 -14.70 -11.28 -19.02
N SER A 150 -13.64 -10.76 -18.40
CA SER A 150 -12.32 -10.66 -19.02
C SER A 150 -11.55 -11.99 -19.06
N GLY A 151 -12.12 -13.06 -18.51
CA GLY A 151 -11.53 -14.40 -18.55
C GLY A 151 -10.49 -14.67 -17.46
N VAL A 152 -10.39 -13.80 -16.44
CA VAL A 152 -9.53 -14.05 -15.28
C VAL A 152 -10.03 -15.29 -14.54
N ASN A 153 -9.13 -16.26 -14.31
CA ASN A 153 -9.44 -17.45 -13.54
C ASN A 153 -9.43 -17.14 -12.05
N VAL A 154 -10.60 -17.09 -11.41
CA VAL A 154 -10.73 -16.73 -9.99
C VAL A 154 -10.77 -17.98 -9.11
N ILE A 155 -9.82 -18.08 -8.18
CA ILE A 155 -9.71 -19.14 -7.17
C ILE A 155 -9.89 -18.52 -5.78
N CYS A 156 -11.10 -18.66 -5.24
CA CYS A 156 -11.45 -18.22 -3.89
C CYS A 156 -11.14 -19.29 -2.84
N ASN A 157 -11.17 -18.89 -1.56
CA ASN A 157 -11.05 -19.76 -0.38
C ASN A 157 -9.73 -20.56 -0.33
N LYS A 158 -8.65 -19.99 -0.88
CA LYS A 158 -7.33 -20.62 -0.95
C LYS A 158 -6.24 -19.66 -0.50
N THR A 159 -5.33 -20.16 0.34
CA THR A 159 -4.06 -19.48 0.67
C THR A 159 -2.89 -20.18 -0.03
N ILE A 160 -1.78 -19.48 -0.19
CA ILE A 160 -0.50 -20.11 -0.57
C ILE A 160 0.15 -20.72 0.68
N ASP A 161 0.34 -22.04 0.68
CA ASP A 161 1.01 -22.76 1.76
C ASP A 161 2.53 -22.64 1.64
N LYS A 162 3.05 -23.04 0.48
CA LYS A 162 4.45 -22.96 0.07
C LYS A 162 4.55 -22.99 -1.45
N VAL A 163 5.75 -22.77 -1.94
CA VAL A 163 6.12 -22.90 -3.34
C VAL A 163 7.08 -24.08 -3.49
N GLU A 164 6.87 -24.91 -4.51
CA GLU A 164 7.73 -26.05 -4.85
C GLU A 164 8.09 -25.97 -6.34
N GLY A 165 9.28 -25.45 -6.64
CA GLY A 165 9.71 -25.20 -8.02
C GLY A 165 8.82 -24.17 -8.69
N SER A 166 8.21 -24.53 -9.82
CA SER A 166 7.29 -23.65 -10.56
C SER A 166 5.81 -23.83 -10.17
N SER A 167 5.54 -24.40 -8.98
CA SER A 167 4.17 -24.70 -8.52
C SER A 167 3.88 -24.11 -7.15
N LEU A 168 2.67 -23.58 -7.01
CA LEU A 168 2.08 -23.13 -5.75
C LEU A 168 1.29 -24.26 -5.12
N ASN A 169 1.51 -24.50 -3.82
CA ASN A 169 0.67 -25.38 -3.03
C ASN A 169 -0.44 -24.54 -2.43
N LEU A 170 -1.65 -24.65 -2.99
CA LEU A 170 -2.82 -23.90 -2.55
C LEU A 170 -3.58 -24.68 -1.49
N LYS A 171 -3.68 -24.10 -0.30
CA LYS A 171 -4.37 -24.70 0.85
C LYS A 171 -5.78 -24.16 0.97
N CYS A 172 -6.76 -25.06 1.02
CA CYS A 172 -8.14 -24.71 1.34
C CYS A 172 -8.22 -24.09 2.73
N VAL A 173 -8.83 -22.91 2.86
CA VAL A 173 -8.96 -22.21 4.14
C VAL A 173 -9.88 -22.94 5.14
N PHE A 174 -10.74 -23.83 4.64
CA PHE A 174 -11.69 -24.58 5.47
C PHE A 174 -11.21 -25.99 5.82
N THR A 175 -10.69 -26.74 4.85
CA THR A 175 -10.34 -28.16 5.03
C THR A 175 -8.84 -28.40 5.23
N GLY A 176 -8.00 -27.43 4.88
CA GLY A 176 -6.55 -27.60 4.83
C GLY A 176 -6.06 -28.44 3.63
N GLU A 177 -6.95 -28.91 2.76
CA GLU A 177 -6.58 -29.68 1.58
C GLU A 177 -5.68 -28.89 0.63
N ILE A 178 -4.62 -29.54 0.16
CA ILE A 178 -3.61 -28.97 -0.74
C ILE A 178 -3.93 -29.34 -2.19
N SER A 179 -3.94 -28.34 -3.06
CA SER A 179 -4.01 -28.49 -4.52
C SER A 179 -2.82 -27.78 -5.16
N LEU A 180 -2.27 -28.34 -6.23
CA LEU A 180 -1.12 -27.77 -6.95
C LEU A 180 -1.58 -26.85 -8.09
N LEU A 181 -0.92 -25.71 -8.23
CA LEU A 181 -1.12 -24.79 -9.36
C LEU A 181 0.24 -24.39 -9.94
N LYS A 182 0.46 -24.63 -11.24
CA LYS A 182 1.65 -24.14 -11.93
C LYS A 182 1.52 -22.65 -12.23
N CYS A 183 2.59 -21.90 -12.04
CA CYS A 183 2.66 -20.50 -12.48
C CYS A 183 4.06 -20.10 -12.90
N SER A 184 4.14 -19.08 -13.76
CA SER A 184 5.41 -18.51 -14.23
C SER A 184 5.87 -17.36 -13.33
N SER A 185 4.92 -16.52 -12.90
CA SER A 185 5.16 -15.36 -12.07
C SER A 185 4.06 -15.21 -11.02
N LEU A 186 4.43 -14.65 -9.87
CA LEU A 186 3.53 -14.43 -8.74
C LEU A 186 3.58 -12.97 -8.31
N VAL A 187 2.47 -12.26 -8.47
CA VAL A 187 2.27 -10.90 -7.97
C VAL A 187 1.68 -10.96 -6.58
N MET A 188 2.40 -10.41 -5.60
CA MET A 188 1.98 -10.38 -4.20
C MET A 188 1.23 -9.08 -3.90
N VAL A 189 -0.05 -9.20 -3.55
CA VAL A 189 -0.88 -8.10 -3.05
C VAL A 189 -1.35 -8.48 -1.66
N THR A 190 -0.48 -8.27 -0.66
CA THR A 190 -0.72 -8.73 0.72
C THR A 190 -0.78 -7.58 1.72
N GLU A 191 0.35 -7.09 2.18
CA GLU A 191 0.46 -5.91 3.05
C GLU A 191 1.64 -5.06 2.63
N ARG A 192 1.74 -3.85 3.20
CA ARG A 192 2.82 -2.90 2.94
C ARG A 192 3.68 -2.70 4.19
N ILE A 193 4.96 -2.43 3.99
CA ILE A 193 5.92 -2.04 5.04
C ILE A 193 6.12 -0.53 4.96
N PRO A 194 5.97 0.22 6.06
CA PRO A 194 6.27 1.65 6.08
C PRO A 194 7.76 1.91 5.80
N ASN A 195 8.06 2.96 5.02
CA ASN A 195 9.43 3.32 4.67
C ASN A 195 10.02 4.27 5.73
N THR A 196 10.55 3.74 6.84
CA THR A 196 10.96 4.53 8.03
C THR A 196 12.45 4.81 8.14
N THR A 197 13.30 4.31 7.24
CA THR A 197 14.76 4.35 7.42
C THR A 197 15.33 5.74 7.74
N LEU A 198 14.90 6.79 7.04
CA LEU A 198 15.34 8.17 7.30
C LEU A 198 14.82 8.70 8.65
N TYR A 199 13.60 8.33 9.05
CA TYR A 199 13.04 8.68 10.35
C TYR A 199 13.86 8.05 11.48
N ASP A 200 14.13 6.75 11.38
CA ASP A 200 14.87 5.98 12.39
C ASP A 200 16.26 6.59 12.59
N GLN A 201 16.95 6.92 11.48
CA GLN A 201 18.25 7.61 11.49
C GLN A 201 18.21 8.98 12.18
N LEU A 202 17.17 9.79 11.92
CA LEU A 202 17.02 11.11 12.52
C LEU A 202 16.73 11.03 14.02
N VAL A 203 15.86 10.11 14.45
CA VAL A 203 15.54 9.88 15.87
C VAL A 203 16.75 9.34 16.61
N GLU A 204 17.50 8.42 16.03
CA GLU A 204 18.74 7.89 16.62
C GLU A 204 19.79 9.00 16.82
N GLN A 205 19.97 9.89 15.83
CA GLN A 205 20.89 11.03 15.96
C GLN A 205 20.44 11.99 17.06
N GLU A 206 19.14 12.29 17.15
CA GLU A 206 18.60 13.22 18.15
C GLU A 206 18.79 12.67 19.58
N ASN A 207 18.53 11.38 19.79
CA ASN A 207 18.72 10.72 21.09
C ASN A 207 20.18 10.70 21.56
N ASN A 208 21.14 10.76 20.63
CA ASN A 208 22.58 10.74 20.92
C ASN A 208 23.18 12.15 21.10
N THR A 209 22.41 13.21 20.89
CA THR A 209 22.90 14.60 20.96
C THR A 209 22.48 15.25 22.27
N GLU A 210 23.39 15.37 23.24
CA GLU A 210 23.10 15.98 24.55
C GLU A 210 22.94 17.52 24.52
N GLN A 211 23.29 18.17 23.41
CA GLN A 211 23.32 19.63 23.30
C GLN A 211 22.71 20.09 21.97
N GLY A 212 21.45 20.52 22.00
CA GLY A 212 20.74 21.07 20.84
C GLY A 212 19.32 21.48 21.16
N VAL A 213 18.73 22.32 20.30
CA VAL A 213 17.28 22.54 20.31
C VAL A 213 16.64 21.30 19.69
N ALA A 214 15.73 20.65 20.42
CA ALA A 214 15.04 19.45 19.97
C ALA A 214 14.38 19.68 18.60
N LYS A 215 14.67 18.82 17.62
CA LYS A 215 13.98 18.81 16.33
C LYS A 215 12.58 18.20 16.49
N HIS A 216 11.60 18.79 15.81
CA HIS A 216 10.31 18.15 15.61
C HIS A 216 10.43 17.20 14.41
N ILE A 217 10.35 15.90 14.66
CA ILE A 217 10.44 14.84 13.64
C ILE A 217 9.20 13.97 13.75
N GLN A 218 8.38 13.93 12.69
CA GLN A 218 7.12 13.20 12.68
C GLN A 218 6.96 12.39 11.39
N LEU A 219 6.58 11.11 11.51
CA LEU A 219 6.07 10.32 10.37
C LEU A 219 4.62 10.70 10.08
N ILE A 220 4.25 10.77 8.81
CA ILE A 220 2.87 10.98 8.38
C ILE A 220 2.48 10.05 7.23
N GLY A 221 1.19 9.75 7.14
CA GLY A 221 0.62 8.94 6.07
C GLY A 221 1.13 7.50 6.09
N ASP A 222 1.37 6.92 4.91
CA ASP A 222 1.75 5.52 4.80
C ASP A 222 3.10 5.17 5.46
N ALA A 223 3.97 6.17 5.70
CA ALA A 223 5.22 5.97 6.42
C ALA A 223 5.01 5.79 7.93
N GLU A 224 3.92 6.36 8.47
CA GLU A 224 3.48 6.15 9.85
C GLU A 224 2.68 4.84 9.97
N SER A 225 1.66 4.69 9.12
CA SER A 225 0.83 3.49 9.09
C SER A 225 0.20 3.35 7.70
N PRO A 226 0.60 2.34 6.90
CA PRO A 226 0.03 2.12 5.58
C PRO A 226 -1.49 1.98 5.62
N GLY A 227 -2.20 2.87 4.93
CA GLY A 227 -3.67 2.96 4.96
C GLY A 227 -4.29 3.35 3.62
N LEU A 228 -5.51 3.88 3.65
CA LEU A 228 -6.14 4.41 2.45
C LEU A 228 -5.47 5.72 2.03
N ILE A 229 -5.63 6.10 0.76
CA ILE A 229 -5.25 7.45 0.28
C ILE A 229 -5.94 8.53 1.13
N ALA A 230 -7.19 8.29 1.53
CA ALA A 230 -7.94 9.19 2.40
C ALA A 230 -7.27 9.36 3.78
N ASP A 231 -6.70 8.29 4.34
CA ASP A 231 -6.01 8.33 5.63
C ASP A 231 -4.69 9.11 5.48
N ALA A 232 -3.92 8.87 4.42
CA ALA A 232 -2.69 9.63 4.16
C ALA A 232 -2.97 11.14 3.97
N VAL A 233 -4.06 11.48 3.29
CA VAL A 233 -4.53 12.86 3.16
C VAL A 233 -4.92 13.45 4.52
N PHE A 234 -5.67 12.69 5.32
CA PHE A 234 -6.10 13.11 6.65
C PHE A 234 -4.91 13.34 7.56
N LEU A 235 -3.95 12.41 7.62
CA LEU A 235 -2.75 12.50 8.45
C LEU A 235 -1.88 13.69 8.06
N GLY A 236 -1.74 13.99 6.76
CA GLY A 236 -1.06 15.21 6.32
C GLY A 236 -1.78 16.49 6.74
N HIS A 237 -3.12 16.50 6.69
CA HIS A 237 -3.91 17.65 7.17
C HIS A 237 -3.82 17.81 8.69
N LEU A 238 -3.96 16.72 9.44
CA LEU A 238 -3.86 16.70 10.89
C LEU A 238 -2.49 17.18 11.35
N ALA A 239 -1.41 16.69 10.76
CA ALA A 239 -0.06 17.13 11.09
C ALA A 239 0.15 18.64 10.90
N ALA A 240 -0.43 19.20 9.83
CA ALA A 240 -0.37 20.65 9.59
C ALA A 240 -1.21 21.46 10.60
N GLN A 241 -2.41 20.98 10.96
CA GLN A 241 -3.28 21.65 11.95
C GLN A 241 -2.73 21.56 13.37
N SER A 242 -2.10 20.45 13.70
CA SER A 242 -1.51 20.19 15.02
C SER A 242 -0.16 20.86 15.20
N PHE A 243 0.46 21.36 14.14
CA PHE A 243 1.79 21.95 14.22
C PHE A 243 1.78 23.21 15.10
N GLU A 244 2.68 23.25 16.09
CA GLU A 244 2.77 24.29 17.15
C GLU A 244 1.63 24.30 18.19
N GLU A 245 0.63 23.42 18.05
CA GLU A 245 -0.47 23.32 19.01
C GLU A 245 -0.07 22.44 20.23
N PRO A 246 -0.46 22.79 21.46
CA PRO A 246 -0.23 21.93 22.61
C PRO A 246 -0.98 20.59 22.51
N GLU A 247 -0.31 19.50 22.88
CA GLU A 247 -0.87 18.14 22.88
C GLU A 247 -2.25 18.04 23.56
N GLN A 248 -2.45 18.79 24.64
CA GLN A 248 -3.73 18.82 25.36
C GLN A 248 -4.88 19.38 24.51
N GLU A 249 -4.61 20.38 23.68
CA GLU A 249 -5.62 20.99 22.80
C GLU A 249 -5.89 20.11 21.58
N ILE A 250 -4.83 19.48 21.02
CA ILE A 250 -4.97 18.47 19.96
C ILE A 250 -5.91 17.35 20.42
N GLN A 251 -5.67 16.79 21.60
CA GLN A 251 -6.52 15.72 22.16
C GLN A 251 -7.97 16.20 22.37
N LYS A 252 -8.18 17.39 22.94
CA LYS A 252 -9.54 17.95 23.12
C LYS A 252 -10.28 18.07 21.79
N ALA A 253 -9.61 18.54 20.73
CA ALA A 253 -10.19 18.71 19.41
C ALA A 253 -10.58 17.36 18.76
N MET A 254 -9.76 16.31 18.94
CA MET A 254 -10.02 14.98 18.37
C MET A 254 -11.21 14.25 19.00
N PHE A 255 -11.54 14.55 20.27
CA PHE A 255 -12.48 13.75 21.06
C PHE A 255 -13.73 14.51 21.52
N MET A 256 -14.05 15.67 20.94
CA MET A 256 -15.38 16.27 21.11
C MET A 256 -16.44 15.29 20.59
N ARG A 257 -17.20 14.72 21.53
CA ARG A 257 -18.16 13.65 21.26
C ARG A 257 -19.54 14.05 21.76
N GLU A 258 -20.54 13.81 20.94
CA GLU A 258 -21.93 13.90 21.38
C GLU A 258 -22.21 12.74 22.34
N MET A 259 -22.55 13.07 23.58
CA MET A 259 -22.93 12.08 24.58
C MET A 259 -24.46 11.90 24.56
N PRO A 260 -24.97 10.65 24.57
CA PRO A 260 -26.39 10.43 24.73
C PRO A 260 -26.90 11.12 26.00
N SER A 261 -27.95 11.94 25.87
CA SER A 261 -28.63 12.49 27.04
C SER A 261 -29.43 11.38 27.72
N LEU A 262 -29.18 11.16 29.01
CA LEU A 262 -30.05 10.34 29.85
C LEU A 262 -31.33 11.14 30.11
N LYS A 263 -32.47 10.62 29.64
CA LYS A 263 -33.80 11.13 29.97
C LYS A 263 -34.18 10.81 31.42
#